data_AF-A0A7Y0AIE5-F1
#
_entry.id   AF-A0A7Y0AIE5-F1
#
_cell.length_a   1.000
_cell.length_b   1.000
_cell.length_c   1.000
_cell.angle_alpha   90.00
_cell.angle_beta   90.00
_cell.angle_gamma   90.00
#
_symmetry.space_group_name_H-M   'P 1'
#
loop_
_entity.id
_entity.type
_entity.pdbx_description
1 polymer ?
#
loop_
_entity_poly.entity_id
_entity_poly.type
_entity_poly.pdbx_seq_one_letter_code
_entity_poly.pdbx_strand_id
1 'polypeptide(L)'
;MLENDVNIHDEVLQRELAKSSDDKLKNIVATIQRDQNAVIRNETAPVMVIQGVAGSGKTSIALHRIAFLLYRYRDTIAAKDVLIISPNKVFADYISNVLPELGEEHLPELGMEELAADLLSHQYPFQTFFEQVAALLEQPDPGFIERIQFKSSLEFLGRLNQYLLHVENTYFTVCELRVGSVLVPLPCLLARFKTYHRVPLLKRFALVAEDVRAHVRDAARRKLTVAEKATIGEAIPRMFRFHQVLDLYRDFYRWLGRLELLRYEPAQRL
;
A
#
# COMPACT_ATOMS: atom_id res chain seq x y z
N MET A 1 -1.58 38.50 11.56
CA MET A 1 -0.89 39.08 10.39
C MET A 1 0.45 38.37 10.24
N LEU A 2 0.42 37.26 9.51
CA LEU A 2 1.57 36.61 8.89
C LEU A 2 1.02 36.19 7.52
N GLU A 3 1.23 37.04 6.52
CA GLU A 3 0.90 36.74 5.12
C GLU A 3 1.98 35.78 4.60
N ASN A 4 1.57 34.63 4.05
CA ASN A 4 2.42 33.48 3.78
C ASN A 4 3.43 33.69 2.64
N ASP A 5 4.70 33.37 2.93
CA ASP A 5 5.86 33.45 2.02
C ASP A 5 5.69 32.68 0.69
N VAL A 6 4.84 31.65 0.64
CA VAL A 6 4.71 30.77 -0.53
C VAL A 6 3.82 31.37 -1.62
N ASN A 7 2.73 32.05 -1.22
CA ASN A 7 1.82 32.73 -2.16
C ASN A 7 2.37 34.11 -2.55
N ILE A 8 3.09 34.77 -1.63
CA ILE A 8 3.74 36.06 -1.87
C ILE A 8 4.79 35.93 -2.98
N HIS A 9 5.56 34.84 -3.01
CA HIS A 9 6.57 34.67 -4.05
C HIS A 9 5.94 34.60 -5.44
N ASP A 10 4.86 33.85 -5.63
CA ASP A 10 4.22 33.69 -6.96
C ASP A 10 3.50 34.98 -7.41
N GLU A 11 2.77 35.68 -6.52
CA GLU A 11 2.14 36.95 -6.89
C GLU A 11 3.16 38.06 -7.16
N VAL A 12 4.25 38.15 -6.38
CA VAL A 12 5.30 39.13 -6.60
C VAL A 12 6.07 38.79 -7.88
N LEU A 13 6.44 37.53 -8.12
CA LEU A 13 7.07 37.11 -9.37
C LEU A 13 6.16 37.40 -10.57
N GLN A 14 4.87 37.05 -10.48
CA GLN A 14 3.89 37.30 -11.55
C GLN A 14 3.68 38.80 -11.78
N ARG A 15 3.60 39.62 -10.73
CA ARG A 15 3.50 41.08 -10.85
C ARG A 15 4.76 41.67 -11.45
N GLU A 16 5.95 41.22 -11.06
CA GLU A 16 7.21 41.72 -11.61
C GLU A 16 7.42 41.27 -13.07
N LEU A 17 7.04 40.03 -13.42
CA LEU A 17 7.01 39.56 -14.81
C LEU A 17 5.98 40.32 -15.64
N ALA A 18 4.80 40.62 -15.09
CA ALA A 18 3.74 41.36 -15.78
C ALA A 18 4.02 42.86 -15.91
N LYS A 19 4.78 43.46 -14.98
CA LYS A 19 5.21 44.86 -15.01
C LYS A 19 6.37 45.10 -15.98
N SER A 20 7.23 44.11 -16.20
CA SER A 20 8.47 44.26 -16.99
C SER A 20 8.42 43.72 -18.42
N SER A 21 7.30 43.14 -18.89
CA SER A 21 7.31 42.33 -20.13
C SER A 21 6.26 42.68 -21.20
N ASP A 22 6.72 42.49 -22.44
CA ASP A 22 6.04 42.48 -23.76
C ASP A 22 4.75 41.62 -23.76
N ASP A 23 3.75 41.96 -24.58
CA ASP A 23 2.40 41.34 -24.58
C ASP A 23 2.42 39.81 -24.74
N LYS A 24 3.48 39.27 -25.35
CA LYS A 24 3.72 37.83 -25.49
C LYS A 24 3.89 37.12 -24.15
N LEU A 25 4.56 37.74 -23.18
CA LEU A 25 4.88 37.10 -21.90
C LEU A 25 3.63 37.01 -21.01
N LYS A 26 2.75 38.02 -21.07
CA LYS A 26 1.42 37.99 -20.40
C LYS A 26 0.54 36.86 -20.96
N ASN A 27 0.54 36.66 -22.27
CA ASN A 27 -0.20 35.56 -22.91
C ASN A 27 0.30 34.17 -22.48
N ILE A 28 1.62 34.02 -22.29
CA ILE A 28 2.21 32.76 -21.80
C ILE A 28 1.73 32.47 -20.37
N VAL A 29 1.81 33.43 -19.45
CA VAL A 29 1.38 33.25 -18.05
C VAL A 29 -0.11 32.89 -17.96
N ALA A 30 -0.96 33.58 -18.70
CA ALA A 30 -2.40 33.28 -18.74
C ALA A 30 -2.70 31.87 -19.27
N THR A 31 -1.94 31.41 -20.27
CA THR A 31 -2.09 30.05 -20.81
C THR A 31 -1.67 28.99 -19.80
N ILE A 32 -0.55 29.20 -19.09
CA ILE A 32 -0.08 28.29 -18.03
C ILE A 32 -1.14 28.15 -16.93
N GLN A 33 -1.71 29.26 -16.46
CA GLN A 33 -2.77 29.23 -15.44
C GLN A 33 -4.01 28.49 -15.92
N ARG A 34 -4.38 28.67 -17.19
CA ARG A 34 -5.50 27.94 -17.81
C ARG A 34 -5.25 26.43 -17.83
N ASP A 35 -4.05 26.02 -18.21
CA ASP A 35 -3.68 24.60 -18.28
C ASP A 35 -3.64 23.97 -16.88
N GLN A 36 -3.06 24.65 -15.90
CA GLN A 36 -3.08 24.23 -14.50
C GLN A 36 -4.51 24.07 -13.96
N ASN A 37 -5.39 25.04 -14.23
CA ASN A 37 -6.79 24.96 -13.80
C ASN A 37 -7.56 23.83 -14.51
N ALA A 38 -7.22 23.51 -15.76
CA ALA A 38 -7.80 22.36 -16.46
C ALA A 38 -7.41 21.03 -15.79
N VAL A 39 -6.16 20.91 -15.32
CA VAL A 39 -5.69 19.75 -14.55
C VAL A 39 -6.40 19.67 -13.19
N ILE A 40 -6.51 20.80 -12.47
CA ILE A 40 -7.19 20.88 -11.17
C ILE A 40 -8.65 20.40 -11.28
N ARG A 41 -9.37 20.85 -12.31
CA ARG A 41 -10.81 20.60 -12.48
C ARG A 41 -11.16 19.34 -13.27
N ASN A 42 -10.18 18.53 -13.66
CA ASN A 42 -10.46 17.33 -14.45
C ASN A 42 -11.19 16.28 -13.60
N GLU A 43 -12.45 15.96 -13.91
CA GLU A 43 -13.23 14.96 -13.16
C GLU A 43 -13.35 13.62 -13.91
N THR A 44 -12.86 13.55 -15.14
CA THR A 44 -13.05 12.38 -16.01
C THR A 44 -11.92 11.36 -15.93
N ALA A 45 -10.72 11.78 -15.52
CA ALA A 45 -9.58 10.89 -15.38
C ALA A 45 -9.60 10.18 -14.01
N PRO A 46 -9.79 8.85 -13.95
CA PRO A 46 -9.75 8.11 -12.67
C PRO A 46 -8.33 8.01 -12.10
N VAL A 47 -7.31 8.09 -12.97
CA VAL A 47 -5.89 8.14 -12.60
C VAL A 47 -5.26 9.29 -13.37
N MET A 48 -4.49 10.13 -12.66
CA MET A 48 -3.84 11.31 -13.22
C MET A 48 -2.37 11.36 -12.82
N VAL A 49 -1.51 11.60 -13.80
CA VAL A 49 -0.07 11.81 -13.60
C VAL A 49 0.24 13.27 -13.95
N ILE A 50 0.79 14.02 -13.00
CA ILE A 50 1.19 15.42 -13.20
C ILE A 50 2.71 15.46 -13.40
N GLN A 51 3.15 15.67 -14.64
CA GLN A 51 4.56 15.74 -15.00
C GLN A 51 4.94 17.17 -15.41
N GLY A 52 6.08 17.65 -14.91
CA GLY A 52 6.57 19.00 -15.20
C GLY A 52 7.93 19.27 -14.59
N VAL A 53 8.64 20.28 -15.12
CA VAL A 53 9.99 20.68 -14.67
C VAL A 53 10.01 21.18 -13.22
N ALA A 54 11.19 21.30 -12.61
CA ALA A 54 11.31 21.91 -11.28
C ALA A 54 10.69 23.32 -11.27
N GLY A 55 10.01 23.69 -10.18
CA GLY A 55 9.34 25.00 -10.06
C GLY A 55 8.01 25.17 -10.80
N SER A 56 7.54 24.18 -11.58
CA SER A 56 6.27 24.27 -12.34
C SER A 56 4.97 24.21 -11.51
N GLY A 57 5.07 24.19 -10.17
CA GLY A 57 3.89 24.19 -9.30
C GLY A 57 3.16 22.84 -9.15
N LYS A 58 3.75 21.71 -9.55
CA LYS A 58 3.11 20.36 -9.48
C LYS A 58 2.43 20.06 -8.14
N THR A 59 3.11 20.32 -7.04
CA THR A 59 2.57 20.09 -5.68
C THR A 59 1.37 21.00 -5.40
N SER A 60 1.47 22.28 -5.77
CA SER A 60 0.37 23.24 -5.64
C SER A 60 -0.86 22.81 -6.46
N ILE A 61 -0.64 22.41 -7.72
CA ILE A 61 -1.70 21.87 -8.59
C ILE A 61 -2.39 20.66 -7.94
N ALA A 62 -1.61 19.72 -7.39
CA ALA A 62 -2.15 18.54 -6.72
C ALA A 62 -3.00 18.90 -5.49
N LEU A 63 -2.55 19.85 -4.65
CA LEU A 63 -3.28 20.29 -3.46
C LEU A 63 -4.55 21.04 -3.80
N HIS A 64 -4.48 21.98 -4.74
CA HIS A 64 -5.68 22.68 -5.21
C HIS A 64 -6.68 21.73 -5.88
N ARG A 65 -6.20 20.67 -6.53
CA ARG A 65 -7.06 19.60 -7.05
C ARG A 65 -7.76 18.85 -5.92
N ILE A 66 -7.05 18.47 -4.85
CA ILE A 66 -7.66 17.80 -3.71
C ILE A 66 -8.72 18.71 -3.06
N ALA A 67 -8.41 19.98 -2.81
CA ALA A 67 -9.36 20.95 -2.29
C ALA A 67 -10.58 21.12 -3.21
N PHE A 68 -10.37 21.20 -4.53
CA PHE A 68 -11.46 21.25 -5.50
C PHE A 68 -12.37 20.01 -5.41
N LEU A 69 -11.79 18.81 -5.32
CA LEU A 69 -12.55 17.57 -5.21
C LEU A 69 -13.31 17.49 -3.88
N LEU A 70 -12.69 17.84 -2.75
CA LEU A 70 -13.35 17.90 -1.45
C LEU A 70 -14.53 18.88 -1.47
N TYR A 71 -14.34 20.08 -2.00
CA TYR A 71 -15.42 21.06 -2.13
C TYR A 71 -16.55 20.57 -3.05
N ARG A 72 -16.18 20.07 -4.25
CA ARG A 72 -17.12 19.64 -5.29
C ARG A 72 -17.94 18.41 -4.90
N TYR A 73 -17.33 17.52 -4.13
CA TYR A 73 -17.87 16.22 -3.71
C TYR A 73 -18.05 16.11 -2.20
N ARG A 74 -18.18 17.24 -1.49
CA ARG A 74 -18.27 17.31 -0.01
C ARG A 74 -19.36 16.44 0.63
N ASP A 75 -20.41 16.12 -0.13
CA ASP A 75 -21.51 15.27 0.33
C ASP A 75 -21.18 13.77 0.21
N THR A 76 -20.06 13.42 -0.45
CA THR A 76 -19.65 12.03 -0.76
C THR A 76 -18.21 11.70 -0.40
N ILE A 77 -17.33 12.69 -0.31
CA ILE A 77 -15.91 12.54 0.01
C ILE A 77 -15.60 13.50 1.15
N ALA A 78 -15.04 12.97 2.24
CA ALA A 78 -14.50 13.76 3.34
C ALA A 78 -12.96 13.73 3.32
N ALA A 79 -12.34 14.67 4.05
CA ALA A 79 -10.89 14.73 4.21
C ALA A 79 -10.28 13.39 4.63
N LYS A 80 -10.90 12.68 5.57
CA LYS A 80 -10.48 11.34 6.03
C LYS A 80 -10.45 10.25 4.95
N ASP A 81 -11.12 10.46 3.82
CA ASP A 81 -11.18 9.51 2.71
C ASP A 81 -10.04 9.73 1.70
N VAL A 82 -9.21 10.75 1.93
CA VAL A 82 -8.02 11.07 1.12
C VAL A 82 -6.77 10.73 1.94
N LEU A 83 -5.79 10.07 1.30
CA LEU A 83 -4.48 9.79 1.89
C LEU A 83 -3.39 10.42 1.03
N ILE A 84 -2.52 11.20 1.67
CA ILE A 84 -1.30 11.69 1.05
C ILE A 84 -0.13 10.81 1.49
N ILE A 85 0.62 10.29 0.52
CA ILE A 85 1.85 9.54 0.77
C ILE A 85 3.01 10.42 0.39
N SER A 86 3.82 10.79 1.39
CA SER A 86 4.92 11.72 1.23
C SER A 86 6.28 11.02 1.28
N PRO A 87 7.28 11.53 0.52
CA PRO A 87 8.63 10.98 0.55
C PRO A 87 9.37 11.26 1.87
N ASN A 88 8.97 12.28 2.63
CA ASN A 88 9.58 12.60 3.94
C ASN A 88 8.68 13.49 4.81
N LYS A 89 8.98 13.52 6.10
CA LYS A 89 8.20 14.28 7.10
C LYS A 89 8.17 15.80 6.86
N VAL A 90 9.24 16.39 6.33
CA VAL A 90 9.28 17.84 6.05
C VAL A 90 8.27 18.21 4.97
N PHE A 91 8.19 17.41 3.91
CA PHE A 91 7.18 17.61 2.88
C PHE A 91 5.78 17.38 3.45
N ALA A 92 5.62 16.44 4.37
CA ALA A 92 4.35 16.20 5.04
C ALA A 92 3.86 17.40 5.86
N ASP A 93 4.73 17.90 6.73
CA ASP A 93 4.44 19.06 7.55
C ASP A 93 4.10 20.29 6.66
N TYR A 94 4.71 20.43 5.49
CA TYR A 94 4.32 21.47 4.53
C TYR A 94 2.89 21.29 4.00
N ILE A 95 2.51 20.09 3.56
CA ILE A 95 1.17 19.82 3.03
C ILE A 95 0.08 20.01 4.08
N SER A 96 0.33 19.54 5.30
CA SER A 96 -0.63 19.63 6.41
C SER A 96 -1.04 21.05 6.77
N ASN A 97 -0.21 22.05 6.44
CA ASN A 97 -0.49 23.47 6.67
C ASN A 97 -1.22 24.15 5.50
N VAL A 98 -1.02 23.68 4.26
CA VAL A 98 -1.58 24.34 3.06
C VAL A 98 -3.10 24.11 2.90
N LEU A 99 -3.60 22.94 3.28
CA LEU A 99 -5.04 22.62 3.11
C LEU A 99 -5.97 23.30 4.13
N PRO A 100 -5.60 23.42 5.43
CA PRO A 100 -6.35 24.24 6.37
C PRO A 100 -6.50 25.69 5.94
N GLU A 101 -5.49 26.25 5.27
CA GLU A 101 -5.55 27.61 4.70
C GLU A 101 -6.56 27.73 3.55
N LEU A 102 -6.90 26.61 2.90
CA LEU A 102 -7.95 26.52 1.89
C LEU A 102 -9.33 26.25 2.51
N GLY A 103 -9.44 26.18 3.84
CA GLY A 103 -10.68 25.98 4.58
C GLY A 103 -11.11 24.52 4.73
N GLU A 104 -10.23 23.57 4.41
CA GLU A 104 -10.48 22.13 4.49
C GLU A 104 -9.93 21.51 5.79
N GLU A 105 -10.52 20.39 6.23
CA GLU A 105 -10.01 19.65 7.39
C GLU A 105 -8.61 19.03 7.12
N HIS A 106 -7.87 18.74 8.19
CA HIS A 106 -6.56 18.11 8.09
C HIS A 106 -6.66 16.74 7.38
N LEU A 107 -5.83 16.56 6.35
CA LEU A 107 -5.76 15.28 5.62
C LEU A 107 -4.86 14.28 6.34
N PRO A 108 -5.25 13.00 6.38
CA PRO A 108 -4.34 11.91 6.72
C PRO A 108 -3.11 11.91 5.82
N GLU A 109 -1.96 11.89 6.46
CA GLU A 109 -0.67 11.81 5.79
C GLU A 109 0.20 10.71 6.39
N LEU A 110 0.95 10.04 5.53
CA LEU A 110 1.80 8.92 5.93
C LEU A 110 3.10 8.91 5.11
N GLY A 111 4.23 8.78 5.80
CA GLY A 111 5.50 8.51 5.14
C GLY A 111 5.56 7.09 4.58
N MET A 112 6.38 6.85 3.57
CA MET A 112 6.59 5.49 3.03
C MET A 112 7.07 4.49 4.10
N GLU A 113 7.90 4.94 5.04
CA GLU A 113 8.45 4.11 6.12
C GLU A 113 7.38 3.81 7.18
N GLU A 114 6.56 4.80 7.55
CA GLU A 114 5.44 4.62 8.47
C GLU A 114 4.41 3.65 7.87
N LEU A 115 4.07 3.82 6.58
CA LEU A 115 3.20 2.90 5.84
C LEU A 115 3.75 1.47 5.85
N ALA A 116 5.06 1.30 5.59
CA ALA A 116 5.68 -0.01 5.63
C ALA A 116 5.62 -0.63 7.04
N ALA A 117 5.88 0.17 8.08
CA ALA A 117 5.84 -0.28 9.47
C ALA A 117 4.42 -0.74 9.88
N ASP A 118 3.39 0.03 9.53
CA ASP A 118 1.99 -0.30 9.80
C ASP A 118 1.57 -1.58 9.08
N LEU A 119 1.89 -1.71 7.79
CA LEU A 119 1.60 -2.91 7.00
C LEU A 119 2.30 -4.17 7.52
N LEU A 120 3.48 -3.99 8.13
CA LEU A 120 4.25 -5.05 8.78
C LEU A 120 3.93 -5.19 10.27
N SER A 121 2.92 -4.46 10.78
CA SER A 121 2.50 -4.47 12.19
C SER A 121 3.65 -4.22 13.18
N HIS A 122 4.65 -3.44 12.76
CA HIS A 122 5.89 -3.16 13.50
C HIS A 122 6.65 -4.43 13.96
N GLN A 123 6.45 -5.57 13.31
CA GLN A 123 7.05 -6.85 13.73
C GLN A 123 8.48 -7.03 13.23
N TYR A 124 8.87 -6.27 12.20
CA TYR A 124 10.13 -6.47 11.50
C TYR A 124 10.89 -5.16 11.37
N PRO A 125 12.16 -5.10 11.79
CA PRO A 125 13.03 -4.01 11.39
C PRO A 125 13.30 -4.10 9.88
N PHE A 126 13.38 -2.94 9.23
CA PHE A 126 13.74 -2.83 7.82
C PHE A 126 14.66 -1.63 7.63
N GLN A 127 15.46 -1.71 6.57
CA GLN A 127 16.35 -0.63 6.17
C GLN A 127 15.54 0.55 5.62
N THR A 128 15.84 1.76 6.09
CA THR A 128 15.24 3.00 5.60
C THR A 128 15.78 3.38 4.22
N PHE A 129 15.09 4.28 3.50
CA PHE A 129 15.61 4.76 2.22
C PHE A 129 16.96 5.47 2.38
N PHE A 130 17.11 6.25 3.45
CA PHE A 130 18.35 6.94 3.78
C PHE A 130 19.51 5.98 4.04
N GLU A 131 19.30 4.95 4.87
CA GLU A 131 20.31 3.93 5.14
C GLU A 131 20.71 3.16 3.88
N GLN A 132 19.74 2.85 3.01
CA GLN A 132 20.01 2.18 1.74
C GLN A 132 20.92 3.05 0.84
N VAL A 133 20.62 4.34 0.72
CA VAL A 133 21.43 5.28 -0.09
C VAL A 133 22.81 5.48 0.52
N ALA A 134 22.91 5.63 1.84
CA ALA A 134 24.18 5.77 2.54
C ALA A 134 25.09 4.55 2.29
N ALA A 135 24.55 3.33 2.47
CA ALA A 135 25.28 2.10 2.22
C ALA A 135 25.79 1.99 0.76
N LEU A 136 24.98 2.42 -0.22
CA LEU A 136 25.39 2.44 -1.63
C LEU A 136 26.52 3.43 -1.92
N LEU A 137 26.55 4.57 -1.23
CA LEU A 137 27.57 5.60 -1.41
C LEU A 137 28.88 5.26 -0.69
N GLU A 138 28.79 4.66 0.50
CA GLU A 138 29.95 4.29 1.32
C GLU A 138 30.68 3.06 0.77
N GLN A 139 29.94 1.99 0.47
CA GLN A 139 30.52 0.74 -0.02
C GLN A 139 29.59 0.07 -1.06
N PRO A 140 29.80 0.33 -2.36
CA PRO A 140 28.96 -0.26 -3.40
C PRO A 140 29.23 -1.77 -3.52
N ASP A 141 28.40 -2.57 -2.87
CA ASP A 141 28.36 -4.03 -3.02
C ASP A 141 27.53 -4.43 -4.26
N PRO A 142 28.11 -5.10 -5.27
CA PRO A 142 27.37 -5.56 -6.45
C PRO A 142 26.18 -6.44 -6.08
N GLY A 143 26.31 -7.29 -5.06
CA GLY A 143 25.22 -8.16 -4.61
C GLY A 143 24.07 -7.36 -4.00
N PHE A 144 24.35 -6.30 -3.26
CA PHE A 144 23.35 -5.39 -2.71
C PHE A 144 22.61 -4.63 -3.80
N ILE A 145 23.35 -4.11 -4.79
CA ILE A 145 22.78 -3.45 -5.96
C ILE A 145 21.84 -4.40 -6.72
N GLU A 146 22.26 -5.66 -6.96
CA GLU A 146 21.43 -6.66 -7.61
C GLU A 146 20.15 -6.94 -6.82
N ARG A 147 20.23 -7.05 -5.49
CA ARG A 147 19.04 -7.24 -4.63
C ARG A 147 18.05 -6.09 -4.77
N ILE A 148 18.53 -4.84 -4.78
CA ILE A 148 17.68 -3.65 -4.94
C ILE A 148 17.04 -3.64 -6.32
N GLN A 149 17.82 -3.84 -7.39
CA GLN A 149 17.34 -3.87 -8.77
C GLN A 149 16.34 -4.98 -9.01
N PHE A 150 16.57 -6.17 -8.46
CA PHE A 150 15.64 -7.28 -8.59
C PHE A 150 14.31 -6.94 -7.90
N LYS A 151 14.33 -6.49 -6.64
CA LYS A 151 13.11 -6.16 -5.88
C LYS A 151 12.31 -5.00 -6.48
N SER A 152 12.96 -4.07 -7.20
CA SER A 152 12.30 -2.96 -7.90
C SER A 152 11.82 -3.30 -9.31
N SER A 153 12.09 -4.51 -9.80
CA SER A 153 11.74 -4.94 -11.16
C SER A 153 10.31 -5.47 -11.28
N LEU A 154 9.74 -5.35 -12.49
CA LEU A 154 8.49 -6.05 -12.84
C LEU A 154 8.66 -7.57 -12.87
N GLU A 155 9.87 -8.08 -13.10
CA GLU A 155 10.16 -9.51 -13.04
C GLU A 155 9.87 -10.06 -11.64
N PHE A 156 10.36 -9.40 -10.59
CA PHE A 156 10.11 -9.80 -9.21
C PHE A 156 8.61 -9.91 -8.92
N LEU A 157 7.82 -8.92 -9.32
CA LEU A 157 6.37 -8.96 -9.17
C LEU A 157 5.74 -10.13 -9.94
N GLY A 158 6.17 -10.37 -11.18
CA GLY A 158 5.73 -11.51 -11.99
C GLY A 158 6.04 -12.85 -11.32
N ARG A 159 7.27 -13.03 -10.80
CA ARG A 159 7.70 -14.23 -10.06
C ARG A 159 6.91 -14.41 -8.77
N LEU A 160 6.66 -13.35 -8.03
CA LEU A 160 5.89 -13.40 -6.79
C LEU A 160 4.44 -13.85 -7.05
N ASN A 161 3.81 -13.33 -8.11
CA ASN A 161 2.47 -13.77 -8.52
C ASN A 161 2.43 -15.26 -8.92
N GLN A 162 3.43 -15.73 -9.67
CA GLN A 162 3.56 -17.15 -10.01
C GLN A 162 3.75 -18.03 -8.76
N TYR A 163 4.55 -17.57 -7.81
CA TYR A 163 4.76 -18.25 -6.54
C TYR A 163 3.48 -18.32 -5.71
N LEU A 164 2.71 -17.24 -5.62
CA LEU A 164 1.42 -17.25 -4.91
C LEU A 164 0.45 -18.27 -5.53
N LEU A 165 0.38 -18.34 -6.86
CA LEU A 165 -0.40 -19.38 -7.55
C LEU A 165 0.12 -20.80 -7.25
N HIS A 166 1.43 -20.99 -7.17
CA HIS A 166 2.02 -22.28 -6.76
C HIS A 166 1.56 -22.65 -5.35
N VAL A 167 1.76 -21.74 -4.39
CA VAL A 167 1.37 -21.91 -2.98
C VAL A 167 -0.11 -22.28 -2.84
N GLU A 168 -0.99 -21.58 -3.55
CA GLU A 168 -2.43 -21.86 -3.52
C GLU A 168 -2.79 -23.28 -3.96
N ASN A 169 -2.02 -23.86 -4.88
CA ASN A 169 -2.28 -25.17 -5.44
C ASN A 169 -1.55 -26.33 -4.73
N THR A 170 -0.47 -26.04 -3.99
CA THR A 170 0.40 -27.09 -3.44
C THR A 170 0.52 -27.09 -1.92
N TYR A 171 0.29 -25.96 -1.24
CA TYR A 171 0.63 -25.84 0.20
C TYR A 171 -0.55 -26.07 1.13
N PHE A 172 -1.78 -26.21 0.60
CA PHE A 172 -2.96 -26.58 1.38
C PHE A 172 -3.21 -28.08 1.26
N THR A 173 -2.74 -28.84 2.25
CA THR A 173 -2.91 -30.30 2.30
C THR A 173 -4.04 -30.63 3.26
N VAL A 174 -5.15 -31.13 2.70
CA VAL A 174 -6.32 -31.48 3.51
C VAL A 174 -6.09 -32.83 4.18
N CYS A 175 -6.24 -32.84 5.49
CA CYS A 175 -6.24 -34.05 6.31
C CYS A 175 -7.67 -34.35 6.80
N GLU A 176 -7.91 -35.60 7.23
CA GLU A 176 -9.17 -35.95 7.89
C GLU A 176 -9.40 -35.06 9.12
N LEU A 177 -10.55 -34.40 9.16
CA LEU A 177 -10.97 -33.57 10.28
C LEU A 177 -12.22 -34.18 10.93
N ARG A 178 -12.05 -34.70 12.14
CA ARG A 178 -13.16 -35.18 12.98
C ARG A 178 -13.43 -34.16 14.09
N VAL A 179 -14.69 -33.75 14.20
CA VAL A 179 -15.17 -32.81 15.22
C VAL A 179 -16.29 -33.50 16.00
N GLY A 180 -15.99 -33.93 17.22
CA GLY A 180 -16.88 -34.80 17.99
C GLY A 180 -17.13 -36.11 17.23
N SER A 181 -18.40 -36.43 16.94
CA SER A 181 -18.80 -37.60 16.17
C SER A 181 -18.88 -37.35 14.65
N VAL A 182 -18.72 -36.11 14.19
CA VAL A 182 -18.88 -35.74 12.78
C VAL A 182 -17.53 -35.78 12.07
N LEU A 183 -17.45 -36.54 10.99
CA LEU A 183 -16.31 -36.51 10.06
C LEU A 183 -16.59 -35.49 8.96
N VAL A 184 -15.69 -34.52 8.79
CA VAL A 184 -15.78 -33.52 7.72
C VAL A 184 -15.19 -34.11 6.44
N PRO A 185 -15.95 -34.19 5.33
CA PRO A 185 -15.43 -34.75 4.08
C PRO A 185 -14.30 -33.88 3.49
N LEU A 186 -13.16 -34.50 3.13
CA LEU A 186 -12.03 -33.82 2.51
C LEU A 186 -12.40 -33.04 1.23
N PRO A 187 -13.23 -33.60 0.30
CA PRO A 187 -13.62 -32.87 -0.90
C PRO A 187 -14.39 -31.58 -0.60
N CYS A 188 -15.14 -31.54 0.51
CA CYS A 188 -15.86 -30.35 0.95
C CYS A 188 -14.88 -29.24 1.33
N LEU A 189 -13.83 -29.56 2.11
CA LEU A 189 -12.81 -28.58 2.52
C LEU A 189 -12.08 -27.96 1.32
N LEU A 190 -11.64 -28.80 0.38
CA LEU A 190 -10.98 -28.33 -0.85
C LEU A 190 -11.91 -27.43 -1.69
N ALA A 191 -13.16 -27.84 -1.88
CA ALA A 191 -14.12 -27.08 -2.67
C ALA A 191 -14.41 -25.69 -2.06
N ARG A 192 -14.60 -25.63 -0.73
CA ARG A 192 -14.80 -24.36 -0.02
C ARG A 192 -13.58 -23.46 -0.11
N PHE A 193 -12.39 -24.00 0.11
CA PHE A 193 -11.15 -23.23 0.00
C PHE A 193 -10.97 -22.61 -1.40
N LYS A 194 -11.24 -23.39 -2.46
CA LYS A 194 -11.18 -22.91 -3.85
C LYS A 194 -12.24 -21.86 -4.20
N THR A 195 -13.42 -21.93 -3.56
CA THR A 195 -14.48 -20.93 -3.76
C THR A 195 -14.00 -19.53 -3.36
N TYR A 196 -13.15 -19.43 -2.33
CA TYR A 196 -12.60 -18.16 -1.84
C TYR A 196 -11.36 -17.65 -2.59
N HIS A 197 -11.10 -18.07 -3.84
CA HIS A 197 -9.93 -17.64 -4.63
C HIS A 197 -9.77 -16.11 -4.78
N ARG A 198 -10.83 -15.32 -4.62
CA ARG A 198 -10.76 -13.84 -4.66
C ARG A 198 -10.40 -13.18 -3.32
N VAL A 199 -10.33 -13.96 -2.24
CA VAL A 199 -9.98 -13.48 -0.90
C VAL A 199 -8.49 -13.71 -0.67
N PRO A 200 -7.76 -12.83 0.04
CA PRO A 200 -6.37 -13.08 0.41
C PRO A 200 -6.18 -14.42 1.11
N LEU A 201 -5.15 -15.18 0.72
CA LEU A 201 -4.93 -16.57 1.10
C LEU A 201 -5.13 -16.86 2.60
N LEU A 202 -4.42 -16.12 3.46
CA LEU A 202 -4.47 -16.35 4.91
C LEU A 202 -5.84 -16.01 5.52
N LYS A 203 -6.59 -15.07 4.92
CA LYS A 203 -7.95 -14.73 5.35
C LYS A 203 -8.97 -15.82 4.97
N ARG A 204 -8.66 -16.67 3.98
CA ARG A 204 -9.55 -17.78 3.58
C ARG A 204 -9.73 -18.80 4.70
N PHE A 205 -8.73 -19.02 5.55
CA PHE A 205 -8.80 -20.02 6.62
C PHE A 205 -9.94 -19.74 7.60
N ALA A 206 -10.15 -18.47 7.97
CA ALA A 206 -11.26 -18.08 8.83
C ALA A 206 -12.63 -18.36 8.18
N LEU A 207 -12.76 -18.08 6.88
CA LEU A 207 -13.99 -18.33 6.12
C LEU A 207 -14.29 -19.83 5.99
N VAL A 208 -13.28 -20.63 5.65
CA VAL A 208 -13.41 -22.09 5.59
C VAL A 208 -13.75 -22.66 6.98
N ALA A 209 -13.15 -22.14 8.05
CA ALA A 209 -13.48 -22.56 9.41
C ALA A 209 -14.95 -22.26 9.76
N GLU A 210 -15.50 -21.11 9.35
CA GLU A 210 -16.93 -20.80 9.53
C GLU A 210 -17.85 -21.74 8.73
N ASP A 211 -17.51 -22.03 7.48
CA ASP A 211 -18.27 -23.00 6.66
C ASP A 211 -18.26 -24.40 7.28
N VAL A 212 -17.11 -24.83 7.80
CA VAL A 212 -16.98 -26.13 8.49
C VAL A 212 -17.78 -26.14 9.79
N ARG A 213 -17.77 -25.04 10.56
CA ARG A 213 -18.63 -24.88 11.75
C ARG A 213 -20.10 -25.00 11.37
N ALA A 214 -20.55 -24.36 10.28
CA ALA A 214 -21.92 -24.49 9.81
C ALA A 214 -22.24 -25.95 9.43
N HIS A 215 -21.37 -26.60 8.66
CA HIS A 215 -21.55 -28.00 8.25
C HIS A 215 -21.66 -28.96 9.44
N VAL A 216 -20.76 -28.84 10.43
CA VAL A 216 -20.77 -29.73 11.60
C VAL A 216 -21.98 -29.46 12.49
N ARG A 217 -22.39 -28.20 12.67
CA ARG A 217 -23.61 -27.84 13.42
C ARG A 217 -24.84 -28.52 12.81
N ASP A 218 -24.96 -28.45 11.49
CA ASP A 218 -26.12 -28.97 10.77
C ASP A 218 -26.12 -30.51 10.78
N ALA A 219 -24.94 -31.14 10.63
CA ALA A 219 -24.79 -32.60 10.73
C ALA A 219 -25.04 -33.14 12.16
N ALA A 220 -24.57 -32.43 13.19
CA ALA A 220 -24.75 -32.81 14.60
C ALA A 220 -26.14 -32.44 15.15
N ARG A 221 -26.93 -31.63 14.42
CA ARG A 221 -28.23 -31.07 14.84
C ARG A 221 -28.19 -30.38 16.21
N ARG A 222 -27.04 -29.80 16.58
CA ARG A 222 -26.85 -29.09 17.85
C ARG A 222 -25.84 -27.97 17.71
N LYS A 223 -25.83 -27.04 18.68
CA LYS A 223 -24.77 -26.04 18.79
C LYS A 223 -23.43 -26.73 19.08
N LEU A 224 -22.39 -26.23 18.44
CA LEU A 224 -21.01 -26.63 18.71
C LEU A 224 -20.56 -26.11 20.07
N THR A 225 -19.82 -26.95 20.79
CA THR A 225 -19.14 -26.53 22.02
C THR A 225 -17.97 -25.58 21.71
N VAL A 226 -17.49 -24.87 22.72
CA VAL A 226 -16.31 -24.00 22.57
C VAL A 226 -15.09 -24.80 22.12
N ALA A 227 -14.90 -26.00 22.67
CA ALA A 227 -13.81 -26.90 22.31
C ALA A 227 -13.87 -27.29 20.82
N GLU A 228 -15.04 -27.65 20.31
CA GLU A 228 -15.21 -28.04 18.89
C GLU A 228 -14.93 -26.87 17.94
N LYS A 229 -15.37 -25.66 18.30
CA LYS A 229 -15.07 -24.44 17.51
C LYS A 229 -13.57 -24.15 17.48
N ALA A 230 -12.87 -24.38 18.60
CA ALA A 230 -11.42 -24.23 18.70
C ALA A 230 -10.70 -25.30 17.85
N THR A 231 -11.14 -26.57 17.92
CA THR A 231 -10.59 -27.66 17.09
C THR A 231 -10.63 -27.31 15.61
N ILE A 232 -11.77 -26.80 15.11
CA ILE A 232 -11.89 -26.37 13.71
C ILE A 232 -10.95 -25.19 13.41
N GLY A 233 -10.95 -24.18 14.30
CA GLY A 233 -10.14 -22.98 14.13
C GLY A 233 -8.62 -23.24 14.12
N GLU A 234 -8.16 -24.27 14.84
CA GLU A 234 -6.75 -24.68 14.85
C GLU A 234 -6.40 -25.64 13.70
N ALA A 235 -7.32 -26.54 13.32
CA ALA A 235 -7.05 -27.55 12.32
C ALA A 235 -6.87 -26.96 10.92
N ILE A 236 -7.72 -25.99 10.53
CA ILE A 236 -7.70 -25.44 9.17
C ILE A 236 -6.38 -24.69 8.86
N PRO A 237 -5.86 -23.80 9.71
CA PRO A 237 -4.54 -23.20 9.49
C PRO A 237 -3.41 -24.24 9.47
N ARG A 238 -3.47 -25.27 10.32
CA ARG A 238 -2.45 -26.35 10.36
C ARG A 238 -2.40 -27.20 9.09
N MET A 239 -3.47 -27.22 8.29
CA MET A 239 -3.47 -27.86 6.96
C MET A 239 -2.62 -27.08 5.94
N PHE A 240 -2.18 -25.87 6.29
CA PHE A 240 -1.32 -25.07 5.46
C PHE A 240 0.11 -25.04 5.98
N ARG A 241 1.07 -25.07 5.04
CA ARG A 241 2.49 -25.25 5.36
C ARG A 241 3.11 -24.13 6.21
N PHE A 242 2.69 -22.87 6.02
CA PHE A 242 3.31 -21.70 6.65
C PHE A 242 2.32 -20.80 7.36
N HIS A 243 2.63 -20.40 8.59
CA HIS A 243 1.72 -19.59 9.41
C HIS A 243 2.11 -18.11 9.47
N GLN A 244 3.32 -17.77 9.00
CA GLN A 244 3.85 -16.41 8.99
C GLN A 244 4.16 -15.96 7.56
N VAL A 245 3.91 -14.68 7.28
CA VAL A 245 4.19 -14.07 5.96
C VAL A 245 5.68 -14.09 5.65
N LEU A 246 6.54 -13.88 6.65
CA LEU A 246 7.99 -13.92 6.46
C LEU A 246 8.49 -15.30 6.01
N ASP A 247 7.88 -16.38 6.48
CA ASP A 247 8.26 -17.73 6.06
C ASP A 247 7.85 -18.00 4.60
N LEU A 248 6.69 -17.50 4.18
CA LEU A 248 6.31 -17.50 2.75
C LEU A 248 7.30 -16.68 1.92
N TYR A 249 7.72 -15.51 2.42
CA TYR A 249 8.69 -14.68 1.72
C TYR A 249 10.07 -15.36 1.62
N ARG A 250 10.51 -16.08 2.66
CA ARG A 250 11.74 -16.90 2.61
C ARG A 250 11.62 -18.05 1.63
N ASP A 251 10.48 -18.72 1.64
CA ASP A 251 10.21 -19.85 0.76
C ASP A 251 10.08 -19.42 -0.70
N PHE A 252 9.59 -18.21 -0.99
CA PHE A 252 9.63 -17.61 -2.33
C PHE A 252 11.04 -17.62 -2.93
N TYR A 253 12.06 -17.20 -2.19
CA TYR A 253 13.45 -17.21 -2.69
C TYR A 253 14.02 -18.63 -2.83
N ARG A 254 13.55 -19.59 -2.02
CA ARG A 254 13.88 -21.02 -2.19
C ARG A 254 13.27 -21.57 -3.47
N TRP A 255 11.99 -21.28 -3.72
CA TRP A 255 11.26 -21.67 -4.92
C TRP A 255 11.87 -21.04 -6.19
N LEU A 256 12.30 -19.78 -6.10
CA LEU A 256 13.01 -19.08 -7.17
C LEU A 256 14.39 -19.69 -7.47
N GLY A 257 14.96 -20.46 -6.53
CA GLY A 257 16.32 -20.99 -6.62
C GLY A 257 17.41 -19.93 -6.44
N ARG A 258 17.05 -18.78 -5.84
CA ARG A 258 17.92 -17.60 -5.69
C ARG A 258 17.96 -17.10 -4.25
N LEU A 259 18.47 -17.93 -3.34
CA LEU A 259 18.54 -17.62 -1.92
C LEU A 259 19.46 -16.43 -1.60
N GLU A 260 20.48 -16.21 -2.41
CA GLU A 260 21.43 -15.12 -2.32
C GLU A 260 20.78 -13.73 -2.42
N LEU A 261 19.61 -13.65 -3.07
CA LEU A 261 18.85 -12.40 -3.22
C LEU A 261 18.08 -12.01 -1.95
N LEU A 262 18.04 -12.87 -0.94
CA LEU A 262 17.50 -12.58 0.38
C LEU A 262 18.62 -12.60 1.42
N ARG A 263 18.99 -11.41 1.90
CA ARG A 263 19.90 -11.26 3.05
C ARG A 263 19.21 -10.55 4.19
N TYR A 264 19.49 -11.04 5.40
CA TYR A 264 19.19 -10.36 6.64
C TYR A 264 20.50 -9.77 7.12
N GLU A 265 20.57 -8.46 7.25
CA GLU A 265 21.60 -7.90 8.11
C GLU A 265 21.19 -8.20 9.57
N PRO A 266 22.10 -8.68 10.42
CA PRO A 266 21.82 -8.72 11.84
C PRO A 266 21.49 -7.29 12.26
N ALA A 267 20.34 -7.10 12.94
CA ALA A 267 19.98 -5.82 13.51
C ALA A 267 21.20 -5.25 14.22
N GLN A 268 21.69 -4.10 13.76
CA GLN A 268 22.72 -3.36 14.49
C GLN A 268 22.13 -3.13 15.87
N ARG A 269 22.67 -3.84 16.87
CA ARG A 269 22.36 -3.55 18.26
C ARG A 269 22.89 -2.14 18.51
N LEU A 270 21.99 -1.16 18.57
CA LEU A 270 22.24 0.11 19.23
C LEU A 270 22.56 -0.15 20.71
#